data_AF-A0A963FQW1-F1
#
_entry.id   AF-A0A963FQW1-F1
#
_cell.length_a   1.000
_cell.length_b   1.000
_cell.length_c   1.000
_cell.angle_alpha   90.00
_cell.angle_beta   90.00
_cell.angle_gamma   90.00
#
_symmetry.space_group_name_H-M   'P 1'
#
loop_
_entity.id
_entity.type
_entity.pdbx_description
1 polymer ?
#
loop_
_entity_poly.entity_id
_entity_poly.type
_entity_poly.pdbx_seq_one_letter_code
_entity_poly.pdbx_strand_id
1 'polypeptide(L)'
;LGLPDRNDVREAATAYKIATHAADPAERHPGAQASDHAPRHPRNEIRWDDQFNLSLDPERAKSFHDETLPADGAKVAHFCSMCGPKFCSMEITQQVREAAAAAGIGTDEATEAGMAEKSREFLDGGAEIYRDA
;
A
#
# COMPACT_ATOMS: atom_id res chain seq x y z
N LEU A 1 20.31 -24.72 -18.25
CA LEU A 1 21.16 -24.01 -17.27
C LEU A 1 22.48 -23.69 -17.96
N GLY A 2 22.92 -22.43 -17.92
CA GLY A 2 24.10 -21.89 -18.61
C GLY A 2 24.80 -20.83 -17.76
N LEU A 3 25.79 -20.13 -18.34
CA LEU A 3 26.43 -19.00 -17.64
C LEU A 3 25.42 -17.86 -17.45
N PRO A 4 25.33 -17.28 -16.24
CA PRO A 4 24.38 -16.21 -15.96
C PRO A 4 24.77 -14.92 -16.66
N ASP A 5 23.76 -14.18 -17.13
CA ASP A 5 23.94 -12.80 -17.56
C ASP A 5 23.89 -11.80 -16.37
N ARG A 6 23.98 -10.50 -16.67
CA ARG A 6 23.95 -9.45 -15.64
C ARG A 6 22.64 -9.43 -14.85
N ASN A 7 21.51 -9.68 -15.49
CA ASN A 7 20.21 -9.66 -14.83
C ASN A 7 20.02 -10.89 -13.95
N ASP A 8 20.46 -12.06 -14.41
CA ASP A 8 20.48 -13.29 -13.61
C ASP A 8 21.25 -13.09 -12.29
N VAL A 9 22.41 -12.43 -12.36
CA VAL A 9 23.22 -12.12 -11.16
C VAL A 9 22.50 -11.15 -10.22
N ARG A 10 21.86 -10.10 -10.75
CA ARG A 10 21.07 -9.14 -9.93
C ARG A 10 19.93 -9.85 -9.22
N GLU A 11 19.17 -10.67 -9.93
CA GLU A 11 18.02 -11.40 -9.39
C GLU A 11 18.44 -12.41 -8.33
N ALA A 12 19.50 -13.18 -8.59
CA ALA A 12 20.03 -14.13 -7.62
C ALA A 12 20.52 -13.42 -6.34
N ALA A 13 21.22 -12.30 -6.47
CA ALA A 13 21.70 -11.52 -5.33
C ALA A 13 20.54 -10.97 -4.48
N THR A 14 19.49 -10.42 -5.12
CA THR A 14 18.31 -9.93 -4.40
C THR A 14 17.54 -11.08 -3.74
N ALA A 15 17.34 -12.19 -4.44
CA ALA A 15 16.68 -13.37 -3.89
C ALA A 15 17.41 -13.92 -2.66
N TYR A 16 18.74 -13.97 -2.69
CA TYR A 16 19.53 -14.42 -1.56
C TYR A 16 19.41 -13.47 -0.36
N LYS A 17 19.45 -12.14 -0.58
CA LYS A 17 19.22 -11.15 0.48
C LYS A 17 17.86 -11.32 1.14
N ILE A 18 16.80 -11.58 0.36
CA ILE A 18 15.47 -11.87 0.90
C ILE A 18 15.50 -13.13 1.76
N ALA A 19 16.12 -14.20 1.28
CA ALA A 19 16.18 -15.47 2.00
C ALA A 19 16.91 -15.35 3.34
N THR A 20 18.04 -14.63 3.36
CA THR A 20 18.78 -14.34 4.60
C THR A 20 17.92 -13.51 5.55
N HIS A 21 17.40 -12.36 5.08
CA HIS A 21 16.61 -11.46 5.92
C HIS A 21 15.32 -12.10 6.45
N ALA A 22 14.71 -13.05 5.74
CA ALA A 22 13.51 -13.74 6.21
C ALA A 22 13.73 -14.58 7.48
N ALA A 23 14.96 -15.09 7.71
CA ALA A 23 15.32 -15.79 8.93
C ALA A 23 15.66 -14.82 10.08
N ASP A 24 16.14 -13.62 9.75
CA ASP A 24 16.75 -12.71 10.71
C ASP A 24 15.81 -12.27 11.87
N PRO A 25 14.53 -11.93 11.64
CA PRO A 25 13.59 -11.60 12.71
C PRO A 25 13.32 -12.76 13.68
N ALA A 26 13.29 -14.00 13.19
CA ALA A 26 13.01 -15.18 14.00
C ALA A 26 14.19 -15.51 14.93
N GLU A 27 15.41 -15.30 14.45
CA GLU A 27 16.64 -15.44 15.21
C GLU A 27 16.95 -14.20 16.09
N ARG A 28 16.10 -13.17 16.02
CA ARG A 28 16.22 -11.90 16.77
C ARG A 28 17.51 -11.13 16.46
N HIS A 29 17.94 -11.16 15.19
CA HIS A 29 19.08 -10.34 14.77
C HIS A 29 18.77 -8.84 14.97
N PRO A 30 19.70 -8.08 15.58
CA PRO A 30 19.49 -6.65 15.84
C PRO A 30 19.15 -5.88 14.56
N GLY A 31 18.05 -5.12 14.57
CA GLY A 31 17.65 -4.25 13.46
C GLY A 31 16.87 -4.94 12.32
N ALA A 32 16.73 -6.27 12.33
CA ALA A 32 15.97 -7.00 11.31
C ALA A 32 14.49 -6.57 11.27
N GLN A 33 13.83 -6.57 12.45
CA GLN A 33 12.45 -6.10 12.57
C GLN A 33 12.30 -4.61 12.24
N ALA A 34 13.28 -3.78 12.57
CA ALA A 34 13.25 -2.36 12.25
C ALA A 34 13.29 -2.14 10.73
N SER A 35 14.12 -2.92 10.02
CA SER A 35 14.20 -2.90 8.56
C SER A 35 12.88 -3.34 7.91
N ASP A 36 12.22 -4.37 8.46
CA ASP A 36 10.87 -4.79 8.01
C ASP A 36 9.78 -3.73 8.26
N HIS A 37 9.91 -3.00 9.37
CA HIS A 37 8.91 -2.03 9.79
C HIS A 37 9.08 -0.67 9.13
N ALA A 38 10.31 -0.33 8.72
CA ALA A 38 10.63 0.94 8.05
C ALA A 38 9.69 1.28 6.89
N PRO A 39 9.38 0.37 5.93
CA PRO A 39 8.48 0.71 4.83
C PRO A 39 6.99 0.76 5.20
N ARG A 40 6.58 0.33 6.41
CA ARG A 40 5.15 0.32 6.79
C ARG A 40 4.54 1.72 6.78
N HIS A 41 5.27 2.70 7.29
CA HIS A 41 4.79 4.06 7.39
C HIS A 41 4.71 4.77 6.02
N PRO A 42 5.76 4.73 5.17
CA PRO A 42 5.65 5.17 3.77
C PRO A 42 4.56 4.46 2.97
N ARG A 43 4.34 3.15 3.17
CA ARG A 43 3.23 2.41 2.54
C ARG A 43 1.87 2.93 2.99
N ASN A 44 1.73 3.27 4.26
CA ASN A 44 0.49 3.76 4.83
C ASN A 44 0.17 5.19 4.39
N GLU A 45 1.17 6.05 4.31
CA GLU A 45 1.03 7.44 3.85
C GLU A 45 1.15 7.58 2.33
N ILE A 46 1.42 6.48 1.63
CA ILE A 46 1.54 6.43 0.17
C ILE A 46 2.68 7.36 -0.32
N ARG A 47 3.80 7.37 0.42
CA ARG A 47 5.05 8.02 0.04
C ARG A 47 5.87 7.11 -0.87
N TRP A 48 5.58 7.15 -2.16
CA TRP A 48 6.13 6.23 -3.16
C TRP A 48 7.66 6.22 -3.21
N ASP A 49 8.30 7.40 -3.29
CA ASP A 49 9.76 7.47 -3.40
C ASP A 49 10.47 6.93 -2.16
N ASP A 50 9.94 7.22 -0.96
CA ASP A 50 10.48 6.66 0.29
C ASP A 50 10.32 5.14 0.33
N GLN A 51 9.17 4.63 -0.10
CA GLN A 51 8.93 3.19 -0.18
C GLN A 51 9.89 2.50 -1.16
N PHE A 52 10.15 3.11 -2.32
CA PHE A 52 11.10 2.55 -3.30
C PHE A 52 12.52 2.53 -2.72
N ASN A 53 12.96 3.63 -2.11
CA ASN A 53 14.29 3.76 -1.54
C ASN A 53 14.56 2.81 -0.38
N LEU A 54 13.52 2.40 0.36
CA LEU A 54 13.60 1.40 1.42
C LEU A 54 13.54 -0.05 0.92
N SER A 55 13.31 -0.28 -0.37
CA SER A 55 13.28 -1.63 -0.94
C SER A 55 14.68 -2.17 -1.21
N LEU A 56 14.81 -3.50 -1.32
CA LEU A 56 16.08 -4.16 -1.66
C LEU A 56 16.54 -3.87 -3.10
N ASP A 57 15.61 -3.48 -3.97
CA ASP A 57 15.86 -3.11 -5.36
C ASP A 57 14.99 -1.91 -5.76
N PRO A 58 15.44 -0.67 -5.45
CA PRO A 58 14.67 0.55 -5.67
C PRO A 58 14.30 0.80 -7.14
N GLU A 59 15.22 0.53 -8.06
CA GLU A 59 14.96 0.72 -9.49
C GLU A 59 13.85 -0.20 -9.98
N ARG A 60 13.86 -1.47 -9.56
CA ARG A 60 12.84 -2.45 -9.94
C ARG A 60 11.49 -2.15 -9.29
N ALA A 61 11.49 -1.72 -8.03
CA ALA A 61 10.27 -1.31 -7.34
C ALA A 61 9.60 -0.11 -8.06
N LYS A 62 10.41 0.89 -8.45
CA LYS A 62 9.94 2.04 -9.21
C LYS A 62 9.46 1.64 -10.61
N SER A 63 10.18 0.78 -11.32
CA SER A 63 9.78 0.37 -12.67
C SER A 63 8.41 -0.31 -12.69
N PHE A 64 8.11 -1.18 -11.71
CA PHE A 64 6.80 -1.85 -11.64
C PHE A 64 5.64 -0.90 -11.36
N HIS A 65 5.85 0.14 -10.57
CA HIS A 65 4.86 1.20 -10.42
C HIS A 65 4.67 1.97 -11.74
N ASP A 66 5.79 2.34 -12.38
CA ASP A 66 5.81 3.23 -13.54
C ASP A 66 5.33 2.56 -14.83
N GLU A 67 5.28 1.22 -14.88
CA GLU A 67 4.67 0.46 -15.98
C GLU A 67 3.22 0.90 -16.26
N THR A 68 2.50 1.34 -15.23
CA THR A 68 1.09 1.75 -15.35
C THR A 68 0.86 3.22 -14.98
N LEU A 69 1.71 3.78 -14.13
CA LEU A 69 1.60 5.15 -13.61
C LEU A 69 2.94 5.91 -13.72
N PRO A 70 3.44 6.18 -14.94
CA PRO A 70 4.78 6.73 -15.15
C PRO A 70 4.91 8.21 -14.77
N ALA A 71 3.81 8.95 -14.73
CA ALA A 71 3.83 10.39 -14.45
C ALA A 71 4.36 10.68 -13.04
N ASP A 72 5.14 11.75 -12.89
CA ASP A 72 5.66 12.18 -11.57
C ASP A 72 4.54 12.46 -10.57
N GLY A 73 3.40 12.99 -11.05
CA GLY A 73 2.21 13.20 -10.23
C GLY A 73 1.63 11.92 -9.61
N ALA A 74 1.92 10.74 -10.17
CA ALA A 74 1.50 9.49 -9.55
C ALA A 74 2.33 9.11 -8.30
N LYS A 75 3.54 9.66 -8.14
CA LYS A 75 4.38 9.44 -6.95
C LYS A 75 3.90 10.19 -5.70
N VAL A 76 2.98 11.12 -5.90
CA VAL A 76 2.26 11.83 -4.84
C VAL A 76 0.78 11.45 -4.79
N ALA A 77 0.34 10.51 -5.62
CA ALA A 77 -1.04 10.06 -5.65
C ALA A 77 -1.30 9.04 -4.53
N HIS A 78 -2.44 9.20 -3.87
CA HIS A 78 -2.90 8.32 -2.78
C HIS A 78 -3.53 7.00 -3.28
N PHE A 79 -3.00 6.44 -4.38
CA PHE A 79 -3.43 5.16 -4.92
C PHE A 79 -2.38 4.57 -5.86
N CYS A 80 -2.50 3.28 -6.15
CA CYS A 80 -1.78 2.61 -7.22
C CYS A 80 -2.75 2.11 -8.31
N SER A 81 -2.21 1.55 -9.39
CA SER A 81 -2.99 1.00 -10.49
C SER A 81 -3.83 -0.23 -10.12
N MET A 82 -3.57 -0.89 -8.98
CA MET A 82 -4.33 -2.08 -8.58
C MET A 82 -5.76 -1.74 -8.14
N CYS A 83 -5.94 -0.68 -7.34
CA CYS A 83 -7.23 -0.31 -6.77
C CYS A 83 -7.80 1.00 -7.34
N GLY A 84 -6.94 1.84 -7.92
CA GLY A 84 -7.33 3.16 -8.41
C GLY A 84 -7.77 4.13 -7.30
N PRO A 85 -8.16 5.36 -7.68
CA PRO A 85 -8.38 6.46 -6.75
C PRO A 85 -9.56 6.27 -5.79
N LYS A 86 -10.58 5.48 -6.17
CA LYS A 86 -11.82 5.34 -5.40
C LYS A 86 -11.83 4.16 -4.43
N PHE A 87 -10.94 3.18 -4.63
CA PHE A 87 -11.01 1.90 -3.90
C PHE A 87 -9.69 1.54 -3.19
N CYS A 88 -8.75 2.48 -3.08
CA CYS A 88 -7.52 2.24 -2.33
C CYS A 88 -7.84 2.08 -0.82
N SER A 89 -7.61 0.88 -0.28
CA SER A 89 -7.91 0.55 1.11
C SER A 89 -7.14 1.42 2.11
N MET A 90 -5.90 1.77 1.80
CA MET A 90 -5.05 2.60 2.66
C MET A 90 -5.60 4.04 2.74
N GLU A 91 -6.01 4.60 1.61
CA GLU A 91 -6.62 5.93 1.53
C GLU A 91 -7.98 5.97 2.24
N ILE A 92 -8.85 4.98 1.99
CA ILE A 92 -10.15 4.88 2.67
C ILE A 92 -9.96 4.78 4.19
N THR A 93 -8.97 4.01 4.65
CA THR A 93 -8.66 3.90 6.08
C THR A 93 -8.20 5.23 6.66
N GLN A 94 -7.42 6.03 5.93
CA GLN A 94 -7.03 7.38 6.35
C GLN A 94 -8.25 8.30 6.46
N GLN A 95 -9.11 8.32 5.46
CA GLN A 95 -10.34 9.11 5.46
C GLN A 95 -11.25 8.78 6.66
N VAL A 96 -11.42 7.50 6.99
CA VAL A 96 -12.19 7.08 8.18
C VAL A 96 -11.54 7.56 9.48
N ARG A 97 -10.22 7.46 9.60
CA ARG A 97 -9.49 7.95 10.78
C ARG A 97 -9.58 9.47 10.93
N GLU A 98 -9.48 10.21 9.82
CA GLU A 98 -9.62 11.66 9.79
C GLU A 98 -11.05 12.10 10.14
N ALA A 99 -12.06 11.44 9.58
CA ALA A 99 -13.46 11.69 9.92
C ALA A 99 -13.74 11.42 11.40
N ALA A 100 -13.22 10.31 11.94
CA ALA A 100 -13.33 9.98 13.36
C ALA A 100 -12.67 11.07 14.24
N ALA A 101 -11.44 11.48 13.89
CA ALA A 101 -10.71 12.52 14.61
C ALA A 101 -11.43 13.88 14.55
N ALA A 102 -11.97 14.27 13.39
CA ALA A 102 -12.73 15.51 13.21
C ALA A 102 -14.05 15.52 13.99
N ALA A 103 -14.69 14.36 14.12
CA ALA A 103 -15.91 14.19 14.91
C ALA A 103 -15.64 13.96 16.42
N GLY A 104 -14.39 13.78 16.83
CA GLY A 104 -14.01 13.49 18.22
C GLY A 104 -14.49 12.13 18.72
N ILE A 105 -14.69 11.17 17.82
CA ILE A 105 -15.20 9.82 18.10
C ILE A 105 -14.13 8.76 17.78
N GLY A 106 -14.35 7.53 18.26
CA GLY A 106 -13.51 6.39 17.90
C GLY A 106 -13.64 5.99 16.42
N THR A 107 -12.64 5.30 15.88
CA THR A 107 -12.68 4.77 14.50
C THR A 107 -13.83 3.79 14.28
N ASP A 108 -14.13 2.99 15.30
CA ASP A 108 -15.19 1.97 15.25
C ASP A 108 -16.55 2.67 15.17
N GLU A 109 -16.76 3.68 16.01
CA GLU A 109 -17.97 4.52 16.02
C GLU A 109 -18.15 5.26 14.69
N ALA A 110 -17.06 5.81 14.13
CA ALA A 110 -17.09 6.46 12.82
C ALA A 110 -17.44 5.49 11.69
N THR A 111 -16.93 4.25 11.76
CA THR A 111 -17.21 3.21 10.78
C THR A 111 -18.68 2.80 10.83
N GLU A 112 -19.23 2.57 12.03
CA GLU A 112 -20.64 2.24 12.22
C GLU A 112 -21.55 3.37 11.71
N ALA A 113 -21.22 4.62 12.03
CA ALA A 113 -21.96 5.78 11.56
C ALA A 113 -21.95 5.89 10.01
N GLY A 114 -20.78 5.72 9.39
CA GLY A 114 -20.64 5.74 7.93
C GLY A 114 -21.39 4.60 7.24
N MET A 115 -21.36 3.38 7.81
CA MET A 115 -22.15 2.25 7.29
C MET A 115 -23.66 2.50 7.42
N ALA A 116 -24.12 3.08 8.55
CA ALA A 116 -25.52 3.44 8.73
C ALA A 116 -25.97 4.54 7.75
N GLU A 117 -25.10 5.47 7.40
CA GLU A 117 -25.35 6.47 6.35
C GLU A 117 -25.46 5.82 4.97
N LYS A 118 -24.48 5.00 4.56
CA LYS A 118 -24.51 4.32 3.26
C LYS A 118 -25.67 3.34 3.12
N SER A 119 -26.06 2.68 4.20
CA SER A 119 -27.27 1.85 4.24
C SER A 119 -28.54 2.68 3.97
N ARG A 120 -28.66 3.87 4.56
CA ARG A 120 -29.77 4.80 4.27
C ARG A 120 -29.75 5.27 2.81
N GLU A 121 -28.60 5.67 2.29
CA GLU A 121 -28.43 6.07 0.88
C GLU A 121 -28.81 4.94 -0.10
N PHE A 122 -28.50 3.69 0.24
CA PHE A 122 -28.89 2.53 -0.55
C PHE A 122 -30.40 2.33 -0.57
N LEU A 123 -31.05 2.40 0.59
CA LEU A 123 -32.51 2.27 0.73
C LEU A 123 -33.25 3.42 0.03
N ASP A 124 -32.79 4.66 0.20
CA ASP A 124 -33.40 5.85 -0.40
C ASP A 124 -33.30 5.84 -1.94
N GLY A 125 -32.22 5.27 -2.48
CA GLY A 125 -32.06 5.07 -3.92
C GLY A 125 -32.66 3.76 -4.44
N GLY A 126 -33.71 3.25 -3.80
CA GLY A 126 -34.53 2.13 -4.31
C GLY A 126 -34.02 0.73 -3.98
N ALA A 127 -32.98 0.59 -3.15
CA ALA A 127 -32.36 -0.69 -2.80
C ALA A 127 -31.88 -1.51 -4.03
N GLU A 128 -31.51 -0.82 -5.11
CA GLU A 128 -30.96 -1.43 -6.32
C GLU A 128 -29.43 -1.42 -6.29
N ILE A 129 -28.82 -2.58 -6.56
CA ILE A 129 -27.36 -2.74 -6.61
C ILE A 129 -26.78 -2.09 -7.88
N TYR A 130 -27.50 -2.18 -8.99
CA TYR A 130 -27.12 -1.60 -10.27
C TYR A 130 -28.08 -0.45 -10.57
N ARG A 131 -27.56 0.78 -10.57
CA ARG A 131 -28.30 1.98 -10.99
C ARG A 131 -27.90 2.30 -12.43
N ASP A 132 -28.88 2.68 -13.26
CA ASP A 132 -28.59 3.22 -14.59
C ASP A 132 -27.77 4.51 -14.44
N ALA A 133 -26.69 4.61 -15.22
CA ALA A 133 -25.69 5.69 -15.13
C ALA A 133 -26.21 7.04 -15.64
#